data_AF-A0AA38MMU8-F1
#
_entry.id   AF-A0AA38MMU8-F1
#
_cell.length_a   1.000
_cell.length_b   1.000
_cell.length_c   1.000
_cell.angle_alpha   90.00
_cell.angle_beta   90.00
_cell.angle_gamma   90.00
#
_symmetry.space_group_name_H-M   'P 1'
#
loop_
_entity.id
_entity.type
_entity.pdbx_description
1 polymer ?
#
loop_
_entity_poly.entity_id
_entity_poly.type
_entity_poly.pdbx_seq_one_letter_code
_entity_poly.pdbx_strand_id
1 'polypeptide(L)'
;MSSSSSKAPKRSKNFTGHEKSELTQIIQRYAHIIENKKTDAVSVKQKLNCWEEIKTEFNAVTTEGPRDVQSLKTFYQNTKRSLKKERAEKNKETYISILENKLDNRGEGTPQDTGEPEMEITEALQVLETIEKKKTKKTGGGSYSPILPTGADAILGELLADQLQPLENSFDDGAQYFGLYTGTNGHASF
;
A
#
# COMPACT_ATOMS: atom_id res chain seq x y z
N MET A 1 -50.61 -2.59 -10.62
CA MET A 1 -49.34 -1.83 -10.71
C MET A 1 -48.59 -2.08 -9.41
N SER A 2 -47.63 -3.00 -9.41
CA SER A 2 -46.89 -3.36 -8.19
C SER A 2 -45.76 -2.36 -7.95
N SER A 3 -45.86 -1.64 -6.85
CA SER A 3 -44.91 -0.65 -6.35
C SER A 3 -43.63 -1.32 -5.87
N SER A 4 -42.48 -1.03 -6.50
CA SER A 4 -41.17 -1.44 -6.01
C SER A 4 -40.74 -0.54 -4.86
N SER A 5 -40.89 -1.03 -3.62
CA SER A 5 -40.32 -0.40 -2.43
C SER A 5 -38.79 -0.49 -2.47
N SER A 6 -38.12 0.64 -2.68
CA SER A 6 -36.66 0.78 -2.54
C SER A 6 -36.28 0.68 -1.05
N LYS A 7 -36.00 -0.53 -0.58
CA LYS A 7 -35.41 -0.76 0.75
C LYS A 7 -33.96 -0.28 0.75
N ALA A 8 -33.58 0.51 1.75
CA ALA A 8 -32.19 0.89 1.98
C ALA A 8 -31.30 -0.38 2.05
N PRO A 9 -30.13 -0.39 1.40
CA PRO A 9 -29.28 -1.57 1.35
C PRO A 9 -28.85 -1.95 2.77
N LYS A 10 -29.16 -3.19 3.19
CA LYS A 10 -28.61 -3.75 4.42
C LYS A 10 -27.08 -3.76 4.30
N ARG A 11 -26.38 -3.27 5.33
CA ARG A 11 -24.92 -3.37 5.40
C ARG A 11 -24.51 -4.83 5.23
N SER A 12 -23.62 -5.11 4.28
CA SER A 12 -23.02 -6.43 4.16
C SER A 12 -22.20 -6.73 5.41
N LYS A 13 -22.11 -8.01 5.80
CA LYS A 13 -21.20 -8.45 6.86
C LYS A 13 -19.76 -7.97 6.56
N ASN A 14 -18.95 -7.75 7.58
CA ASN A 14 -17.52 -7.52 7.37
C ASN A 14 -16.84 -8.78 6.80
N PHE A 15 -15.70 -8.62 6.15
CA PHE A 15 -14.87 -9.76 5.72
C PHE A 15 -14.11 -10.32 6.92
N THR A 16 -14.21 -11.63 7.12
CA THR A 16 -13.43 -12.38 8.11
C THR A 16 -11.96 -12.50 7.68
N GLY A 17 -11.07 -12.89 8.59
CA GLY A 17 -9.66 -13.11 8.24
C GLY A 17 -9.49 -14.16 7.14
N HIS A 18 -10.23 -15.26 7.23
CA HIS A 18 -10.20 -16.31 6.22
C HIS A 18 -10.71 -15.82 4.86
N GLU A 19 -11.87 -15.15 4.81
CA GLU A 19 -12.40 -14.59 3.55
C GLU A 19 -11.40 -13.63 2.88
N LYS A 20 -10.70 -12.81 3.66
CA LYS A 20 -9.69 -11.90 3.12
C LYS A 20 -8.51 -12.65 2.50
N SER A 21 -8.07 -13.75 3.11
CA SER A 21 -6.98 -14.58 2.58
C SER A 21 -7.40 -15.28 1.28
N GLU A 22 -8.57 -15.92 1.27
CA GLU A 22 -9.11 -16.60 0.08
C GLU A 22 -9.29 -15.62 -1.10
N LEU A 23 -9.91 -14.47 -0.83
CA LEU A 23 -10.12 -13.44 -1.85
C LEU A 23 -8.80 -12.93 -2.41
N THR A 24 -7.79 -12.77 -1.56
CA THR A 24 -6.45 -12.35 -1.97
C THR A 24 -5.79 -13.36 -2.90
N GLN A 25 -5.83 -14.64 -2.57
CA GLN A 25 -5.27 -15.71 -3.40
C GLN A 25 -5.98 -15.84 -4.75
N ILE A 26 -7.31 -15.71 -4.78
CA ILE A 26 -8.08 -15.68 -6.03
C ILE A 26 -7.63 -14.49 -6.88
N ILE A 27 -7.64 -13.28 -6.32
CA ILE A 27 -7.25 -12.05 -7.03
C ILE A 27 -5.83 -12.15 -7.61
N GLN A 28 -4.90 -12.76 -6.88
CA GLN A 28 -3.53 -12.96 -7.34
C GLN A 28 -3.45 -13.72 -8.67
N ARG A 29 -4.27 -14.75 -8.88
CA ARG A 29 -4.32 -15.50 -10.15
C ARG A 29 -4.76 -14.65 -11.33
N TYR A 30 -5.63 -13.67 -11.07
CA TYR A 30 -6.18 -12.77 -12.08
C TYR A 30 -5.44 -11.42 -12.20
N ALA A 31 -4.33 -11.25 -11.46
CA ALA A 31 -3.62 -9.99 -11.34
C ALA A 31 -3.25 -9.34 -12.69
N HIS A 32 -2.75 -10.15 -13.62
CA HIS A 32 -2.36 -9.72 -14.97
C HIS A 32 -3.49 -9.07 -15.80
N ILE A 33 -4.76 -9.40 -15.50
CA ILE A 33 -5.94 -8.81 -16.16
C ILE A 33 -6.40 -7.57 -15.39
N ILE A 34 -6.56 -7.68 -14.07
CA ILE A 34 -7.12 -6.59 -13.24
C ILE A 34 -6.17 -5.37 -13.16
N GLU A 35 -4.85 -5.60 -13.17
CA GLU A 35 -3.81 -4.55 -13.10
C GLU A 35 -3.34 -4.08 -14.48
N ASN A 36 -3.91 -4.61 -15.56
CA ASN A 36 -3.59 -4.14 -16.90
C ASN A 36 -3.85 -2.63 -17.02
N LYS A 37 -2.89 -1.85 -17.52
CA LYS A 37 -2.99 -0.38 -17.62
C LYS A 37 -3.80 0.11 -18.84
N LYS A 38 -4.17 -0.79 -19.75
CA LYS A 38 -4.97 -0.44 -20.94
C LYS A 38 -6.38 0.02 -20.56
N THR A 39 -6.86 1.00 -21.31
CA THR A 39 -8.15 1.68 -21.14
C THR A 39 -9.08 1.52 -22.35
N ASP A 40 -8.68 0.71 -23.35
CA ASP A 40 -9.52 0.41 -24.51
C ASP A 40 -10.76 -0.43 -24.13
N ALA A 41 -11.78 -0.39 -24.97
CA ALA A 41 -13.07 -1.04 -24.70
C ALA A 41 -12.95 -2.56 -24.49
N VAL A 42 -12.01 -3.22 -25.17
CA VAL A 42 -11.78 -4.67 -25.03
C VAL A 42 -11.18 -4.95 -23.65
N SER A 43 -10.14 -4.22 -23.26
CA SER A 43 -9.50 -4.34 -21.94
C SER A 43 -10.46 -4.03 -20.79
N VAL A 44 -11.34 -3.03 -20.96
CA VAL A 44 -12.38 -2.71 -19.97
C VAL A 44 -13.37 -3.87 -19.82
N LYS A 45 -13.87 -4.42 -20.94
CA LYS A 45 -14.79 -5.57 -20.91
C LYS A 45 -14.14 -6.80 -20.30
N GLN A 46 -12.87 -7.07 -20.62
CA GLN A 46 -12.09 -8.16 -20.03
C GLN A 46 -11.98 -8.04 -18.51
N LYS A 47 -11.66 -6.84 -18.00
CA LYS A 47 -11.63 -6.58 -16.55
C LYS A 47 -12.99 -6.81 -15.92
N LEU A 48 -14.08 -6.35 -16.54
CA LEU A 48 -15.43 -6.57 -16.01
C LEU A 48 -15.77 -8.06 -15.92
N ASN A 49 -15.53 -8.83 -16.97
CA ASN A 49 -15.75 -10.27 -16.98
C ASN A 49 -14.89 -10.99 -15.94
N CYS A 50 -13.61 -10.63 -15.84
CA CYS A 50 -12.69 -11.18 -14.85
C CYS A 50 -13.18 -10.96 -13.41
N TRP A 51 -13.77 -9.79 -13.11
CA TRP A 51 -14.38 -9.57 -11.80
C TRP A 51 -15.62 -10.43 -11.53
N GLU A 52 -16.39 -10.77 -12.56
CA GLU A 52 -17.52 -11.71 -12.45
C GLU A 52 -17.04 -13.15 -12.20
N GLU A 53 -15.93 -13.55 -12.83
CA GLU A 53 -15.26 -14.83 -12.58
C GLU A 53 -14.74 -14.92 -11.14
N ILE A 54 -14.01 -13.89 -10.67
CA ILE A 54 -13.54 -13.78 -9.28
C ILE A 54 -14.71 -13.90 -8.30
N LYS A 55 -15.83 -13.22 -8.57
CA LYS A 55 -17.03 -13.32 -7.73
C LYS A 55 -17.55 -14.75 -7.69
N THR A 56 -17.63 -15.41 -8.85
CA THR A 56 -18.16 -16.77 -8.97
C THR A 56 -17.29 -17.75 -8.18
N GLU A 57 -15.97 -17.66 -8.34
CA GLU A 57 -15.01 -18.50 -7.62
C GLU A 57 -15.03 -18.24 -6.12
N PHE A 58 -15.00 -16.96 -5.71
CA PHE A 58 -15.05 -16.60 -4.30
C PHE A 58 -16.35 -17.07 -3.63
N ASN A 59 -17.50 -16.89 -4.30
CA ASN A 59 -18.78 -17.31 -3.77
C ASN A 59 -18.96 -18.83 -3.74
N ALA A 60 -18.21 -19.59 -4.54
CA ALA A 60 -18.19 -21.05 -4.49
C ALA A 60 -17.39 -21.59 -3.29
N VAL A 61 -16.38 -20.83 -2.82
CA VAL A 61 -15.52 -21.22 -1.69
C VAL A 61 -16.02 -20.65 -0.36
N THR A 62 -16.66 -19.48 -0.36
CA THR A 62 -17.07 -18.80 0.87
C THR A 62 -18.22 -19.52 1.60
N THR A 63 -18.12 -19.59 2.92
CA THR A 63 -19.13 -20.18 3.81
C THR A 63 -20.04 -19.14 4.48
N GLU A 64 -19.66 -17.86 4.45
CA GLU A 64 -20.34 -16.76 5.16
C GLU A 64 -21.49 -16.11 4.36
N GLY A 65 -21.62 -16.49 3.10
CA GLY A 65 -22.65 -16.04 2.16
C GLY A 65 -22.10 -15.30 0.94
N PRO A 66 -22.93 -15.12 -0.11
CA PRO A 66 -22.49 -14.56 -1.37
C PRO A 66 -22.13 -13.07 -1.25
N ARG A 67 -21.05 -12.68 -1.95
CA ARG A 67 -20.58 -11.31 -2.10
C ARG A 67 -20.87 -10.79 -3.50
N ASP A 68 -21.09 -9.48 -3.59
CA ASP A 68 -21.24 -8.78 -4.87
C ASP A 68 -19.87 -8.32 -5.41
N VAL A 69 -19.75 -8.20 -6.73
CA VAL A 69 -18.54 -7.70 -7.40
C VAL A 69 -18.08 -6.39 -6.80
N GLN A 70 -18.99 -5.46 -6.50
CA GLN A 70 -18.63 -4.15 -5.97
C GLN A 70 -17.95 -4.26 -4.59
N SER A 71 -18.37 -5.22 -3.77
CA SER A 71 -17.76 -5.46 -2.46
C SER A 71 -16.34 -6.01 -2.57
N LEU A 72 -16.10 -6.94 -3.51
CA LEU A 72 -14.78 -7.52 -3.79
C LEU A 72 -13.81 -6.48 -4.38
N LYS A 73 -14.30 -5.65 -5.31
CA LYS A 73 -13.54 -4.51 -5.84
C LYS A 73 -13.16 -3.53 -4.74
N THR A 74 -14.12 -3.17 -3.88
CA THR A 74 -13.89 -2.24 -2.77
C THR A 74 -12.85 -2.79 -1.79
N PHE A 75 -12.95 -4.07 -1.46
CA PHE A 75 -11.93 -4.76 -0.66
C PHE A 75 -10.54 -4.60 -1.30
N TYR A 76 -10.40 -4.97 -2.57
CA TYR A 76 -9.12 -4.90 -3.28
C TYR A 76 -8.54 -3.48 -3.32
N GLN A 77 -9.35 -2.47 -3.65
CA GLN A 77 -8.90 -1.08 -3.70
C GLN A 77 -8.48 -0.54 -2.33
N ASN A 78 -9.22 -0.89 -1.27
CA ASN A 78 -8.87 -0.52 0.09
C ASN A 78 -7.56 -1.19 0.53
N THR A 79 -7.39 -2.46 0.20
CA THR A 79 -6.15 -3.20 0.47
C THR A 79 -4.96 -2.56 -0.24
N LYS A 80 -5.09 -2.28 -1.54
CA LYS A 80 -4.06 -1.59 -2.34
C LYS A 80 -3.69 -0.22 -1.77
N ARG A 81 -4.68 0.59 -1.38
CA ARG A 81 -4.44 1.90 -0.73
C ARG A 81 -3.63 1.75 0.55
N SER A 82 -3.90 0.68 1.29
CA SER A 82 -3.30 0.49 2.61
C SER A 82 -1.88 -0.02 2.53
N LEU A 83 -1.59 -0.90 1.57
CA LEU A 83 -0.22 -1.29 1.22
C LEU A 83 0.62 -0.09 0.79
N LYS A 84 0.05 0.82 -0.01
CA LYS A 84 0.71 2.09 -0.37
C LYS A 84 1.01 2.96 0.84
N LYS A 85 0.06 3.05 1.78
CA LYS A 85 0.24 3.81 3.01
C LYS A 85 1.33 3.21 3.89
N GLU A 86 1.30 1.89 4.11
CA GLU A 86 2.31 1.18 4.90
C GLU A 86 3.71 1.33 4.31
N ARG A 87 3.84 1.22 2.97
CA ARG A 87 5.13 1.46 2.31
C ARG A 87 5.62 2.89 2.50
N ALA A 88 4.75 3.88 2.36
CA ALA A 88 5.11 5.28 2.59
C ALA A 88 5.53 5.54 4.05
N GLU A 89 4.90 4.87 5.01
CA GLU A 89 5.26 4.93 6.43
C GLU A 89 6.63 4.30 6.68
N LYS A 90 6.89 3.10 6.17
CA LYS A 90 8.23 2.45 6.22
C LYS A 90 9.32 3.31 5.57
N ASN A 91 9.01 3.96 4.44
CA ASN A 91 9.94 4.86 3.78
C ASN A 91 10.26 6.08 4.66
N LYS A 92 9.25 6.67 5.32
CA LYS A 92 9.42 7.77 6.28
C LYS A 92 10.28 7.32 7.47
N GLU A 93 10.00 6.15 8.04
CA GLU A 93 10.77 5.60 9.17
C GLU A 93 12.23 5.36 8.82
N THR A 94 12.49 4.78 7.64
CA THR A 94 13.86 4.58 7.13
C THR A 94 14.59 5.91 6.97
N TYR A 95 13.91 6.93 6.43
CA TYR A 95 14.49 8.26 6.29
C TYR A 95 14.87 8.87 7.65
N ILE A 96 13.97 8.76 8.63
CA ILE A 96 14.22 9.24 10.00
C ILE A 96 15.43 8.52 10.62
N SER A 97 15.50 7.19 10.51
CA SER A 97 16.62 6.43 11.09
C SER A 97 17.96 6.76 10.42
N ILE A 98 17.98 7.04 9.11
CA ILE A 98 19.18 7.54 8.43
C ILE A 98 19.62 8.89 9.00
N LEU A 99 18.68 9.82 9.24
CA LEU A 99 18.99 11.12 9.83
C LEU A 99 19.50 10.99 11.28
N GLU A 100 18.89 10.12 12.08
CA GLU A 100 19.32 9.82 13.46
C GLU A 100 20.73 9.21 13.48
N ASN A 101 21.01 8.20 12.64
CA ASN A 101 22.34 7.60 12.54
C ASN A 101 23.41 8.62 12.11
N LYS A 102 23.08 9.59 11.25
CA LYS A 102 24.00 10.68 10.86
C LYS A 102 24.27 11.68 12.01
N LEU A 103 23.39 11.74 13.01
CA LEU A 103 23.63 12.50 14.24
C LEU A 103 24.51 11.71 15.21
N ASP A 104 24.25 10.41 15.38
CA ASP A 104 24.95 9.57 16.37
C ASP A 104 26.41 9.24 15.98
N ASN A 105 26.70 9.02 14.69
CA ASN A 105 28.04 8.71 14.20
C ASN A 105 28.99 9.92 14.14
N ARG A 106 28.57 11.09 14.65
CA ARG A 106 29.33 12.34 14.61
C ARG A 106 30.38 12.46 15.75
N GLY A 107 30.42 11.50 16.66
CA GLY A 107 31.35 11.48 17.81
C GLY A 107 32.79 11.03 17.51
N GLU A 108 33.07 10.46 16.33
CA GLU A 108 34.41 9.97 15.96
C GLU A 108 34.88 10.55 14.62
N GLY A 109 35.27 11.82 14.60
CA GLY A 109 35.87 12.46 13.42
C GLY A 109 36.27 13.91 13.69
N THR A 110 37.57 14.19 13.56
CA THR A 110 38.21 15.50 13.81
C THR A 110 37.54 16.69 13.09
N PRO A 111 37.59 17.92 13.65
CA PRO A 111 36.92 19.08 13.08
C PRO A 111 37.58 19.50 11.76
N GLN A 112 36.86 19.39 10.64
CA GLN A 112 37.07 20.25 9.49
C GLN A 112 35.81 21.06 9.23
N ASP A 113 35.98 22.35 9.49
CA ASP A 113 35.13 23.48 9.14
C ASP A 113 34.69 23.40 7.67
N THR A 114 33.54 22.77 7.43
CA THR A 114 32.74 22.94 6.23
C THR A 114 31.33 23.18 6.74
N GLY A 115 30.85 24.41 6.57
CA GLY A 115 29.59 24.91 7.13
C GLY A 115 28.33 24.31 6.49
N GLU A 116 28.21 22.98 6.44
CA GLU A 116 26.93 22.30 6.20
C GLU A 116 26.28 21.95 7.55
N PRO A 117 25.01 22.31 7.76
CA PRO A 117 24.58 22.88 9.03
C PRO A 117 23.98 21.81 9.92
N GLU A 118 24.50 21.64 11.13
CA GLU A 118 23.87 20.80 12.15
C GLU A 118 22.41 21.19 12.42
N MET A 119 22.08 22.48 12.24
CA MET A 119 20.71 23.00 12.31
C MET A 119 19.78 22.35 11.28
N GLU A 120 20.26 22.04 10.06
CA GLU A 120 19.39 21.62 8.95
C GLU A 120 18.83 20.20 9.15
N ILE A 121 19.62 19.28 9.71
CA ILE A 121 19.17 17.90 10.02
C ILE A 121 18.23 17.88 11.23
N THR A 122 18.56 18.60 12.30
CA THR A 122 17.71 18.70 13.50
C THR A 122 16.39 19.41 13.17
N GLU A 123 16.42 20.46 12.35
CA GLU A 123 15.23 21.13 11.82
C GLU A 123 14.39 20.17 10.97
N ALA A 124 15.00 19.37 10.10
CA ALA A 124 14.29 18.37 9.29
C ALA A 124 13.55 17.32 10.15
N LEU A 125 14.19 16.81 11.21
CA LEU A 125 13.56 15.89 12.17
C LEU A 125 12.40 16.56 12.92
N GLN A 126 12.58 17.81 13.36
CA GLN A 126 11.55 18.56 14.08
C GLN A 126 10.36 18.94 13.18
N VAL A 127 10.60 19.22 11.90
CA VAL A 127 9.55 19.40 10.89
C VAL A 127 8.74 18.10 10.69
N LEU A 128 9.40 16.94 10.63
CA LEU A 128 8.71 15.65 10.52
C LEU A 128 7.87 15.32 11.77
N GLU A 129 8.38 15.62 12.95
CA GLU A 129 7.67 15.42 14.23
C GLU A 129 6.46 16.35 14.35
N THR A 130 6.58 17.61 13.90
CA THR A 130 5.45 18.56 13.90
C THR A 130 4.38 18.19 12.88
N ILE A 131 4.74 17.62 11.72
CA ILE A 131 3.79 17.04 10.75
C ILE A 131 3.00 15.89 11.40
N GLU A 132 3.65 15.05 12.20
CA GLU A 132 3.00 13.95 12.91
C GLU A 132 2.06 14.44 14.02
N LYS A 133 2.50 15.39 14.85
CA LYS A 133 1.67 16.08 15.85
C LYS A 133 0.46 16.81 15.23
N LYS A 134 0.56 17.25 13.98
CA LYS A 134 -0.58 17.81 13.21
C LYS A 134 -1.56 16.74 12.74
N LYS A 135 -1.10 15.52 12.44
CA LYS A 135 -1.98 14.38 12.09
C LYS A 135 -2.78 13.87 13.29
N THR A 136 -2.17 13.80 14.48
CA THR A 136 -2.83 13.30 15.70
C THR A 136 -3.93 14.22 16.24
N LYS A 137 -3.87 15.52 15.94
CA LYS A 137 -4.90 16.52 16.34
C LYS A 137 -6.17 16.50 15.48
N LYS A 138 -6.26 15.65 14.45
CA LYS A 138 -7.44 15.51 13.61
C LYS A 138 -8.46 14.58 14.31
N THR A 139 -9.31 15.14 15.16
CA THR A 139 -10.39 14.39 15.82
C THR A 139 -11.58 14.24 14.86
N GLY A 140 -11.95 12.99 14.54
CA GLY A 140 -13.17 12.69 13.77
C GLY A 140 -13.13 11.46 12.85
N GLY A 141 -11.96 10.83 12.65
CA GLY A 141 -11.85 9.56 11.94
C GLY A 141 -10.63 8.83 12.47
N GLY A 142 -10.84 7.74 13.22
CA GLY A 142 -9.74 6.95 13.76
C GLY A 142 -8.74 6.54 12.68
N SER A 143 -7.50 6.25 13.08
CA SER A 143 -6.51 5.64 12.19
C SER A 143 -7.10 4.38 11.58
N TYR A 144 -7.51 4.44 10.30
CA TYR A 144 -7.88 3.24 9.57
C TYR A 144 -6.60 2.45 9.30
N SER A 145 -6.43 1.39 10.09
CA SER A 145 -5.43 0.34 9.89
C SER A 145 -6.21 -0.89 9.45
N PRO A 146 -6.20 -1.28 8.16
CA PRO A 146 -6.82 -2.53 7.77
C PRO A 146 -5.98 -3.65 8.35
N ILE A 147 -6.59 -4.41 9.25
CA ILE A 147 -6.06 -5.69 9.68
C ILE A 147 -6.27 -6.65 8.50
N LEU A 148 -5.29 -6.71 7.60
CA LEU A 148 -5.17 -7.82 6.67
C LEU A 148 -4.75 -9.06 7.49
N PRO A 149 -5.22 -10.27 7.15
CA PRO A 149 -4.73 -11.49 7.78
C PRO A 149 -3.23 -11.62 7.53
N THR A 150 -2.51 -12.11 8.53
CA THR A 150 -1.07 -12.42 8.45
C THR A 150 -0.77 -13.23 7.18
N GLY A 151 -0.01 -12.65 6.24
CA GLY A 151 0.43 -13.28 4.99
C GLY A 151 -0.31 -12.82 3.72
N ALA A 152 -1.54 -12.31 3.82
CA ALA A 152 -2.26 -11.77 2.65
C ALA A 152 -1.74 -10.39 2.23
N ASP A 153 -1.23 -9.64 3.20
CA ASP A 153 -0.45 -8.43 3.05
C ASP A 153 0.85 -8.68 2.27
N ALA A 154 1.58 -9.75 2.59
CA ALA A 154 2.81 -10.12 1.89
C ALA A 154 2.56 -10.49 0.41
N ILE A 155 1.54 -11.31 0.15
CA ILE A 155 1.17 -11.75 -1.22
C ILE A 155 0.77 -10.56 -2.10
N LEU A 156 -0.08 -9.66 -1.59
CA LEU A 156 -0.49 -8.48 -2.36
C LEU A 156 0.60 -7.41 -2.43
N GLY A 157 1.45 -7.33 -1.40
CA GLY A 157 2.63 -6.48 -1.38
C GLY A 157 3.62 -6.87 -2.47
N GLU A 158 3.89 -8.17 -2.62
CA GLU A 158 4.71 -8.72 -3.70
C GLU A 158 4.08 -8.46 -5.07
N LEU A 159 2.78 -8.73 -5.22
CA LEU A 159 2.04 -8.49 -6.47
C LEU A 159 2.09 -7.02 -6.92
N LEU A 160 2.11 -6.10 -5.96
CA LEU A 160 2.10 -4.67 -6.20
C LEU A 160 3.49 -4.02 -6.04
N ALA A 161 4.54 -4.81 -5.83
CA ALA A 161 5.88 -4.32 -5.52
C ALA A 161 6.40 -3.37 -6.62
N ASP A 162 6.28 -3.75 -7.89
CA ASP A 162 6.68 -2.95 -9.06
C ASP A 162 5.90 -1.62 -9.18
N GLN A 163 4.73 -1.51 -8.55
CA GLN A 163 3.92 -0.28 -8.52
C GLN A 163 4.06 0.50 -7.20
N LEU A 164 4.72 -0.08 -6.21
CA LEU A 164 5.02 0.51 -4.90
C LEU A 164 6.46 1.02 -4.83
N GLN A 165 7.35 0.53 -5.68
CA GLN A 165 8.69 1.07 -5.82
C GLN A 165 8.63 2.48 -6.44
N PRO A 166 9.27 3.47 -5.80
CA PRO A 166 9.51 4.76 -6.42
C PRO A 166 10.25 4.56 -7.74
N LEU A 167 9.90 5.33 -8.77
CA LEU A 167 10.67 5.38 -10.00
C LEU A 167 12.08 5.88 -9.67
N GLU A 168 13.10 5.15 -10.11
CA GLU A 168 14.48 5.59 -10.02
C GLU A 168 14.66 6.78 -10.96
N ASN A 169 14.67 7.98 -10.38
CA ASN A 169 14.86 9.22 -11.13
C ASN A 169 16.17 9.86 -10.69
N SER A 170 17.20 9.80 -11.54
CA SER A 170 18.55 10.32 -11.27
C SER A 170 18.65 11.84 -11.19
N PHE A 171 17.59 12.55 -11.58
CA PHE A 171 17.51 14.02 -11.57
C PHE A 171 16.50 14.56 -10.55
N ASP A 172 15.95 13.70 -9.70
CA ASP A 172 15.13 14.11 -8.55
C ASP A 172 16.04 14.32 -7.34
N ASP A 173 15.87 15.39 -6.57
CA ASP A 173 16.67 15.63 -5.36
C ASP A 173 16.52 14.49 -4.32
N GLY A 174 15.45 13.69 -4.45
CA GLY A 174 15.24 12.46 -3.68
C GLY A 174 16.02 11.22 -4.15
N ALA A 175 16.70 11.25 -5.31
CA ALA A 175 17.35 10.09 -5.93
C ALA A 175 18.31 9.34 -5.01
N GLN A 176 19.10 10.11 -4.23
CA GLN A 176 20.12 9.57 -3.34
C GLN A 176 19.55 8.76 -2.16
N TYR A 177 18.26 8.92 -1.84
CA TYR A 177 17.60 8.15 -0.80
C TYR A 177 17.11 6.78 -1.28
N PHE A 178 16.91 6.59 -2.58
CA PHE A 178 16.37 5.34 -3.14
C PHE A 178 17.43 4.27 -3.39
N GLY A 179 18.69 4.66 -3.61
CA GLY A 179 19.82 3.73 -3.84
C GLY A 179 20.20 2.84 -2.64
N LEU A 180 19.72 3.18 -1.44
CA LEU A 180 19.91 2.38 -0.23
C LEU A 180 18.91 1.21 -0.10
N TYR A 181 17.84 1.19 -0.92
CA TYR A 181 16.83 0.12 -0.92
C TYR A 181 17.23 -1.11 -1.74
N THR A 182 18.18 -0.98 -2.67
CA THR A 182 18.67 -2.10 -3.49
C THR A 182 19.88 -2.76 -2.83
N GLY A 183 19.79 -3.02 -1.52
CA GLY A 183 20.67 -3.95 -0.84
C GLY A 183 20.25 -5.38 -1.16
N THR A 184 20.96 -6.01 -2.10
CA THR A 184 21.08 -7.48 -2.25
C THR A 184 19.77 -8.28 -2.34
N ASN A 185 19.13 -8.29 -3.51
CA ASN A 185 18.70 -9.56 -4.06
C ASN A 185 19.50 -9.75 -5.34
N GLY A 186 20.46 -10.68 -5.29
CA GLY A 186 21.25 -11.07 -6.44
C GLY A 186 20.32 -11.45 -7.58
N HIS A 187 20.21 -10.57 -8.56
CA HIS A 187 19.86 -10.92 -9.92
C HIS A 187 20.98 -11.85 -10.41
N ALA A 188 20.84 -13.14 -10.12
CA ALA A 188 21.58 -14.16 -10.83
C ALA A 188 21.06 -14.13 -12.28
N SER A 189 21.75 -13.36 -13.11
CA SER A 189 21.72 -13.55 -14.54
C SER A 189 22.21 -14.96 -14.82
N PHE A 190 21.35 -15.83 -15.35
CA PHE A 190 21.56 -16.67 -16.54
C PHE A 190 20.25 -17.39 -16.87
#